data_AF-A0A7Y0QYA5-F1
#
_entry.id   AF-A0A7Y0QYA5-F1
#
_cell.length_a   1.000
_cell.length_b   1.000
_cell.length_c   1.000
_cell.angle_alpha   90.00
_cell.angle_beta   90.00
_cell.angle_gamma   90.00
#
_symmetry.space_group_name_H-M   'P 1'
#
loop_
_entity.id
_entity.type
_entity.pdbx_description
1 polymer ?
#
loop_
_entity_poly.entity_id
_entity_poly.type
_entity_poly.pdbx_seq_one_letter_code
_entity_poly.pdbx_strand_id
1 'polypeptide(L)'
;MTVKSVLKQFFNFLTHTNPNVEQDVDTIIDAIGGIENLIETGACATRLRLTLRATSVIDKNALKNHGAHGVVILDDRHVQIIYGLKANTYSQIMEERITKQS
;
A
#
# COMPACT_ATOMS: atom_id res chain seq x y z
N MET A 1 -21.20 16.90 -24.68
CA MET A 1 -20.52 16.24 -23.55
C MET A 1 -21.48 16.30 -22.36
N THR A 2 -22.12 15.19 -21.98
CA THR A 2 -23.27 15.21 -21.06
C THR A 2 -22.84 14.82 -19.65
N VAL A 3 -23.26 15.58 -18.64
CA VAL A 3 -22.96 15.36 -17.20
C VAL A 3 -23.19 13.90 -16.77
N LYS A 4 -24.19 13.21 -17.35
CA LYS A 4 -24.46 11.78 -17.12
C LYS A 4 -23.27 10.87 -17.44
N SER A 5 -22.46 11.19 -18.45
CA SER A 5 -21.30 10.39 -18.86
C SER A 5 -20.15 10.55 -17.87
N VAL A 6 -19.88 11.77 -17.43
CA VAL A 6 -18.83 12.07 -16.45
C VAL A 6 -19.20 11.49 -15.09
N LEU A 7 -20.46 11.64 -14.66
CA LEU A 7 -20.92 11.10 -13.39
C LEU A 7 -20.89 9.58 -13.38
N LYS A 8 -21.28 8.93 -14.48
CA LYS A 8 -21.22 7.45 -14.60
C LYS A 8 -19.78 6.94 -14.66
N GLN A 9 -18.86 7.66 -15.31
CA GLN A 9 -17.45 7.31 -15.34
C GLN A 9 -16.77 7.52 -13.99
N PHE A 10 -17.14 8.59 -13.27
CA PHE A 10 -16.73 8.85 -11.90
C PHE A 10 -17.31 7.82 -10.93
N PHE A 11 -18.59 7.48 -11.06
CA PHE A 11 -19.24 6.46 -10.23
C PHE A 11 -18.63 5.07 -10.47
N ASN A 12 -18.39 4.69 -11.73
CA ASN A 12 -17.67 3.47 -12.05
C ASN A 12 -16.25 3.50 -11.45
N PHE A 13 -15.52 4.61 -11.55
CA PHE A 13 -14.21 4.75 -10.91
C PHE A 13 -14.28 4.56 -9.38
N LEU A 14 -15.31 5.08 -8.73
CA LEU A 14 -15.52 4.93 -7.27
C LEU A 14 -15.92 3.50 -6.87
N THR A 15 -16.56 2.73 -7.75
CA THR A 15 -17.04 1.38 -7.45
C THR A 15 -16.15 0.26 -8.01
N HIS A 16 -15.10 0.58 -8.76
CA HIS A 16 -14.11 -0.42 -9.16
C HIS A 16 -13.23 -0.75 -7.96
N THR A 17 -13.49 -1.89 -7.34
CA THR A 17 -12.44 -2.61 -6.60
C THR A 17 -11.37 -2.98 -7.63
N ASN A 18 -10.12 -2.57 -7.40
CA ASN A 18 -9.02 -2.98 -8.27
C ASN A 18 -8.96 -4.52 -8.24
N PRO A 19 -9.17 -5.25 -9.35
CA PRO A 19 -9.21 -6.71 -9.30
C PRO A 19 -7.87 -7.35 -8.85
N ASN A 20 -6.80 -6.55 -8.76
CA ASN A 20 -5.45 -6.99 -8.40
C ASN A 20 -4.93 -6.39 -7.08
N VAL A 21 -5.79 -6.03 -6.10
CA VAL A 21 -5.30 -5.51 -4.80
C VAL A 21 -4.35 -6.49 -4.10
N GLU A 22 -4.58 -7.80 -4.20
CA GLU A 22 -3.64 -8.78 -3.61
C GLU A 22 -2.26 -8.72 -4.27
N GLN A 23 -2.20 -8.63 -5.59
CA GLN A 23 -0.94 -8.54 -6.33
C GLN A 23 -0.23 -7.19 -6.10
N ASP A 24 -1.00 -6.12 -5.89
CA ASP A 24 -0.47 -4.84 -5.43
C ASP A 24 0.27 -5.00 -4.10
N VAL A 25 -0.32 -5.72 -3.15
CA VAL A 25 0.28 -5.94 -1.83
C VAL A 25 1.54 -6.79 -1.92
N ASP A 26 1.53 -7.85 -2.72
CA ASP A 26 2.71 -8.69 -2.93
C ASP A 26 3.87 -7.84 -3.51
N THR A 27 3.59 -6.95 -4.47
CA THR A 27 4.58 -6.01 -5.02
C THR A 27 5.11 -5.04 -3.96
N ILE A 28 4.25 -4.56 -3.06
CA ILE A 28 4.67 -3.66 -1.97
C ILE A 28 5.57 -4.42 -0.98
N ILE A 29 5.22 -5.66 -0.64
CA ILE A 29 6.00 -6.53 0.25
C ILE A 29 7.40 -6.77 -0.33
N ASP A 30 7.50 -7.07 -1.63
CA ASP A 30 8.80 -7.23 -2.30
C ASP A 30 9.62 -5.93 -2.23
N ALA A 31 8.97 -4.78 -2.48
CA ALA A 31 9.64 -3.48 -2.47
C ALA A 31 10.10 -3.02 -1.07
N ILE A 32 9.51 -3.53 0.01
CA ILE A 32 10.02 -3.28 1.38
C ILE A 32 11.08 -4.30 1.80
N GLY A 33 11.50 -5.23 0.94
CA GLY A 33 12.52 -6.23 1.24
C GLY A 33 11.97 -7.57 1.75
N GLY A 34 10.75 -7.93 1.33
CA GLY A 34 10.13 -9.22 1.63
C GLY A 34 9.27 -9.22 2.89
N ILE A 35 8.48 -10.28 3.03
CA ILE A 35 7.56 -10.49 4.16
C ILE A 35 8.32 -10.66 5.48
N GLU A 36 9.52 -11.24 5.42
CA GLU A 36 10.42 -11.39 6.56
C GLU A 36 10.87 -10.04 7.13
N ASN A 37 10.90 -8.98 6.33
CA ASN A 37 11.26 -7.65 6.79
C ASN A 37 10.07 -6.93 7.44
N LEU A 38 8.84 -7.36 7.19
CA LEU A 38 7.63 -6.77 7.75
C LEU A 38 7.35 -7.32 9.17
N ILE A 39 7.27 -6.43 10.15
CA ILE A 39 6.99 -6.78 11.56
C ILE A 39 5.53 -6.47 11.90
N GLU A 40 5.06 -5.30 11.51
CA GLU A 40 3.72 -4.82 11.81
C GLU A 40 3.25 -3.90 10.68
N THR A 41 1.96 -3.97 10.38
CA THR A 41 1.31 -3.09 9.41
C THR A 41 0.13 -2.37 10.06
N GLY A 42 -0.04 -1.10 9.70
CA GLY A 42 -1.20 -0.31 10.09
C GLY A 42 -1.50 0.75 9.04
N ALA A 43 -2.67 1.38 9.15
CA ALA A 43 -3.00 2.50 8.29
C ALA A 43 -3.77 3.58 9.07
N CYS A 44 -3.61 4.83 8.62
CA CYS A 44 -4.55 5.89 8.91
C CYS A 44 -5.36 6.20 7.62
N ALA A 45 -5.96 7.39 7.53
CA ALA A 45 -6.78 7.76 6.38
C ALA A 45 -6.06 7.67 5.02
N THR A 46 -4.79 8.08 4.94
CA THR A 46 -4.06 8.19 3.65
C THR A 46 -2.67 7.57 3.64
N ARG A 47 -2.20 7.11 4.81
CA ARG A 47 -0.84 6.61 5.00
C ARG A 47 -0.88 5.19 5.51
N LEU A 48 -0.16 4.32 4.81
CA LEU A 48 0.25 3.01 5.27
C LEU A 48 1.46 3.21 6.19
N ARG A 49 1.42 2.65 7.39
CA ARG A 49 2.46 2.73 8.42
C ARG A 49 3.00 1.33 8.64
N LEU A 50 4.28 1.14 8.40
CA LEU A 50 4.92 -0.16 8.54
C LEU A 50 6.04 -0.08 9.57
N THR A 51 6.11 -1.12 10.40
CA THR A 51 7.26 -1.40 11.25
C THR A 51 8.03 -2.53 10.58
N LEU A 52 9.31 -2.31 10.31
CA LEU A 52 10.20 -3.22 9.59
C LEU A 52 11.39 -3.63 10.46
N ARG A 53 12.14 -4.67 10.03
CA ARG A 53 13.45 -4.98 10.63
C ARG A 53 14.52 -4.00 10.19
N ALA A 54 14.51 -3.61 8.91
CA ALA A 54 15.43 -2.64 8.35
C ALA A 54 14.78 -1.81 7.24
N THR A 55 14.85 -0.47 7.33
CA THR A 55 14.37 0.43 6.27
C THR A 55 15.39 0.67 5.15
N SER A 56 16.63 0.19 5.32
CA SER A 56 17.73 0.33 4.34
C SER A 56 17.53 -0.48 3.05
N VAL A 57 16.73 -1.54 3.10
CA VAL A 57 16.43 -2.43 1.95
C VAL A 57 15.22 -1.97 1.13
N ILE A 58 14.56 -0.87 1.53
CA ILE A 58 13.36 -0.38 0.84
C ILE A 58 13.69 0.19 -0.53
N ASP A 59 13.05 -0.33 -1.57
CA ASP A 59 13.04 0.26 -2.91
C ASP A 59 11.95 1.35 -3.01
N LYS A 60 12.37 2.59 -2.71
CA LYS A 60 11.50 3.78 -2.83
C LYS A 60 11.01 4.03 -4.26
N ASN A 61 11.78 3.63 -5.27
CA ASN A 61 11.42 3.86 -6.67
C ASN A 61 10.35 2.87 -7.10
N ALA A 62 10.48 1.59 -6.74
CA ALA A 62 9.44 0.58 -6.95
C ALA A 62 8.11 1.02 -6.31
N LEU A 63 8.12 1.47 -5.06
CA LEU A 63 6.93 1.94 -4.36
C LEU A 63 6.26 3.13 -5.07
N LYS A 64 7.05 4.13 -5.51
CA LYS A 64 6.53 5.29 -6.26
C LYS A 64 5.98 4.90 -7.62
N ASN A 65 6.67 4.04 -8.36
CA ASN A 65 6.22 3.53 -9.66
C ASN A 65 4.93 2.71 -9.53
N HIS A 66 4.74 2.05 -8.39
CA HIS A 66 3.52 1.33 -8.02
C HIS A 66 2.41 2.25 -7.45
N GLY A 67 2.57 3.57 -7.50
CA GLY A 67 1.52 4.53 -7.18
C GLY A 67 1.56 5.10 -5.77
N ALA A 68 2.67 4.94 -5.04
CA ALA A 68 2.91 5.71 -3.83
C ALA A 68 3.16 7.19 -4.18
N HIS A 69 2.40 8.09 -3.57
CA HIS A 69 2.60 9.54 -3.72
C HIS A 69 3.84 10.01 -2.95
N GLY A 70 4.28 9.24 -1.96
CA GLY A 70 5.47 9.52 -1.18
C GLY A 70 5.82 8.38 -0.24
N VAL A 71 7.10 8.28 0.08
CA VAL A 71 7.67 7.32 1.03
C VAL A 71 8.48 8.13 2.04
N VAL A 72 8.12 8.04 3.31
CA VAL A 72 8.74 8.77 4.41
C VAL A 72 9.37 7.76 5.36
N ILE A 73 10.70 7.72 5.41
CA ILE A 73 11.44 6.95 6.40
C ILE A 73 11.55 7.82 7.64
N LEU A 74 11.05 7.34 8.78
CA LEU A 74 11.14 8.05 10.05
C LEU A 74 12.42 7.68 10.81
N ASP A 75 12.78 6.40 10.77
CA ASP A 75 14.00 5.84 11.37
C ASP A 75 14.35 4.49 10.70
N ASP A 76 15.27 3.73 11.31
CA ASP A 76 15.77 2.45 10.79
C ASP A 76 14.70 1.34 10.72
N ARG A 77 13.54 1.54 11.34
CA ARG A 77 12.46 0.54 11.44
C ARG A 77 11.11 1.05 10.98
N HIS A 78 10.82 2.33 11.07
CA HIS A 78 9.50 2.87 10.77
C HIS A 78 9.47 3.60 9.42
N VAL A 79 8.53 3.20 8.56
CA VAL A 79 8.26 3.85 7.27
C VAL A 79 6.78 4.16 7.11
N GLN A 80 6.48 5.30 6.47
CA GLN A 80 5.13 5.66 6.06
C GLN A 80 5.05 5.84 4.55
N ILE A 81 4.07 5.18 3.93
CA ILE A 81 3.85 5.22 2.48
C ILE A 81 2.48 5.82 2.19
N ILE A 82 2.44 6.81 1.30
CA ILE A 82 1.23 7.58 1.00
C ILE A 82 0.51 6.97 -0.21
N TYR A 83 -0.40 6.03 0.05
CA TYR A 83 -1.24 5.38 -0.98
C TYR A 83 -2.67 5.96 -1.08
N GLY A 84 -2.99 6.97 -0.26
CA GLY A 84 -4.34 7.53 -0.21
C GLY A 84 -5.34 6.53 0.38
N LEU A 85 -6.56 6.50 -0.14
CA LEU A 85 -7.64 5.65 0.38
C LEU A 85 -7.33 4.15 0.33
N LYS A 86 -6.36 3.73 -0.50
CA LYS A 86 -5.91 2.34 -0.60
C LYS A 86 -5.10 1.87 0.61
N ALA A 87 -4.57 2.80 1.42
CA ALA A 87 -3.68 2.48 2.55
C ALA A 87 -4.32 1.48 3.53
N ASN A 88 -5.60 1.68 3.86
CA ASN A 88 -6.30 0.79 4.79
C ASN A 88 -6.46 -0.62 4.22
N THR A 89 -6.87 -0.74 2.96
CA THR A 89 -7.02 -2.04 2.29
C THR A 89 -5.70 -2.78 2.19
N TYR A 90 -4.61 -2.10 1.83
CA TYR A 90 -3.28 -2.71 1.79
C TYR A 90 -2.84 -3.22 3.16
N SER A 91 -3.06 -2.44 4.23
CA SER A 91 -2.71 -2.88 5.58
C SER A 91 -3.47 -4.13 6.02
N GLN A 92 -4.77 -4.24 5.70
CA GLN A 92 -5.57 -5.40 6.08
C GLN A 92 -5.07 -6.68 5.40
N ILE A 93 -4.75 -6.60 4.11
CA ILE A 93 -4.24 -7.76 3.36
C ILE A 93 -2.83 -8.13 3.81
N MET A 94 -1.97 -7.14 4.11
CA MET A 94 -0.65 -7.40 4.69
C MET A 94 -0.75 -8.13 6.03
N GLU A 95 -1.68 -7.75 6.91
CA GLU A 95 -1.90 -8.40 8.20
C GLU A 95 -2.29 -9.88 8.03
N GLU A 96 -3.14 -10.18 7.04
CA GLU A 96 -3.48 -11.57 6.69
C GLU A 96 -2.27 -12.37 6.20
N ARG A 97 -1.35 -11.74 5.44
CA ARG A 97 -0.12 -12.38 4.96
C ARG A 97 0.84 -12.68 6.11
N ILE A 98 0.97 -11.77 7.08
CA ILE A 98 1.79 -11.98 8.30
C ILE A 98 1.22 -13.14 9.12
N THR A 99 -0.09 -13.12 9.38
CA THR A 99 -0.73 -14.12 10.25
C THR A 99 -0.69 -15.54 9.64
N LYS A 100 -0.82 -15.68 8.31
CA LYS A 100 -0.75 -16.98 7.63
C LYS A 100 0.62 -17.65 7.66
N GLN A 101 1.69 -16.95 8.06
CA GLN A 101 3.04 -17.50 8.19
C GLN A 101 3.41 -17.93 9.62
N SER A 102 2.55 -17.65 10.61
CA SER A 102 2.73 -18.08 12.01
C SER A 102 2.03 -19.40 12.29
#